data_AF-A0A4Y2TIA4-F1
#
_entry.id   AF-A0A4Y2TIA4-F1
#
_cell.length_a   1.000
_cell.length_b   1.000
_cell.length_c   1.000
_cell.angle_alpha   90.00
_cell.angle_beta   90.00
_cell.angle_gamma   90.00
#
_symmetry.space_group_name_H-M   'P 1'
#
loop_
_entity.id
_entity.type
_entity.pdbx_description
1 polymer ?
#
loop_
_entity_poly.entity_id
_entity_poly.type
_entity_poly.pdbx_seq_one_letter_code
_entity_poly.pdbx_strand_id
1 'polypeptide(L)'
;MVLILLHGQGGFSVNKALEIEHLKDPSYISQHVNHEFIKLSGAIYDLKITKDMRMAATSARKKCMQYLESERSKEKTKQMKQKDLDQEIDFLKQKKMFLQKDIHQTNEEANNLANEAEKSKDINLFIQSHELRKIITEKEIKINTLDVKLNEKSLELKDI
;
A
#
# COMPACT_ATOMS: atom_id res chain seq x y z
N MET A 1 -35.22 35.53 8.53
CA MET A 1 -36.29 34.76 7.88
C MET A 1 -37.48 35.69 7.71
N VAL A 2 -37.56 36.40 6.58
CA VAL A 2 -38.69 37.29 6.23
C VAL A 2 -39.29 36.79 4.91
N LEU A 3 -40.63 36.78 4.88
CA LEU A 3 -41.54 35.98 4.05
C LEU A 3 -41.37 36.05 2.51
N ILE A 4 -41.53 34.90 1.83
CA ILE A 4 -41.98 34.83 0.42
C ILE A 4 -43.14 33.83 0.31
N LEU A 5 -44.28 34.13 0.94
CA LEU A 5 -45.54 33.45 0.65
C LEU A 5 -46.57 34.52 0.31
N LEU A 6 -46.88 34.68 -0.98
CA LEU A 6 -47.98 35.50 -1.45
C LEU A 6 -49.24 34.64 -1.54
N HIS A 7 -50.31 35.15 -0.94
CA HIS A 7 -51.57 34.46 -0.72
C HIS A 7 -52.40 34.42 -2.02
N GLY A 8 -52.60 33.22 -2.56
CA GLY A 8 -53.50 32.95 -3.67
C GLY A 8 -54.09 31.56 -3.48
N GLN A 9 -55.41 31.48 -3.42
CA GLN A 9 -56.19 30.28 -3.13
C GLN A 9 -55.91 29.17 -4.17
N GLY A 10 -55.12 28.15 -3.79
CA GLY A 10 -54.84 26.97 -4.60
C GLY A 10 -53.35 26.78 -4.94
N GLY A 11 -52.62 26.08 -4.07
CA GLY A 11 -51.27 25.58 -4.33
C GLY A 11 -50.14 26.61 -4.13
N PHE A 12 -49.25 26.34 -3.18
CA PHE A 12 -48.01 27.13 -3.03
C PHE A 12 -47.13 26.94 -4.26
N SER A 13 -46.98 27.98 -5.07
CA SER A 13 -45.93 28.07 -6.08
C SER A 13 -44.77 28.89 -5.50
N VAL A 14 -43.61 28.25 -5.36
CA VAL A 14 -42.36 28.93 -5.00
C VAL A 14 -41.99 29.86 -6.16
N ASN A 15 -42.12 31.17 -5.98
CA ASN A 15 -41.64 32.13 -6.97
C ASN A 15 -40.10 32.17 -6.94
N LYS A 16 -39.50 31.22 -7.65
CA LYS A 16 -38.06 30.98 -7.69
C LYS A 16 -37.27 32.19 -8.23
N ALA A 17 -37.88 33.02 -9.07
CA ALA A 17 -37.26 34.26 -9.56
C ALA A 17 -37.12 35.30 -8.43
N LEU A 18 -38.15 35.46 -7.61
CA LEU A 18 -38.16 36.38 -6.47
C LEU A 18 -37.20 35.91 -5.36
N GLU A 19 -37.08 34.60 -5.14
CA GLU A 19 -36.14 34.02 -4.17
C GLU A 19 -34.67 34.22 -4.60
N ILE A 20 -34.36 34.10 -5.90
CA ILE A 20 -33.02 34.38 -6.44
C ILE A 20 -32.66 35.87 -6.31
N GLU A 21 -33.62 36.76 -6.54
CA GLU A 21 -33.45 38.21 -6.36
C GLU A 21 -33.25 38.56 -4.87
N HIS A 22 -34.10 38.04 -3.98
CA HIS A 22 -33.95 38.18 -2.52
C HIS A 22 -32.74 37.46 -1.92
N LEU A 23 -32.07 36.55 -2.63
CA LEU A 23 -30.77 36.00 -2.21
C LEU A 23 -29.61 36.84 -2.71
N LYS A 24 -29.77 37.52 -3.85
CA LYS A 24 -28.78 38.47 -4.38
C LYS A 24 -28.67 39.71 -3.51
N ASP A 25 -29.77 40.24 -2.99
CA ASP A 25 -29.74 41.47 -2.20
C ASP A 25 -29.00 41.31 -0.85
N PRO A 26 -29.26 40.30 -0.01
CA PRO A 26 -28.48 40.04 1.20
C PRO A 26 -27.03 39.63 0.89
N SER A 27 -26.79 38.92 -0.22
CA SER A 27 -25.43 38.61 -0.68
C SER A 27 -24.68 39.87 -1.08
N TYR A 28 -25.33 40.79 -1.78
CA TYR A 28 -24.80 42.09 -2.18
C TYR A 28 -24.58 43.01 -0.98
N ILE A 29 -25.52 43.07 -0.04
CA ILE A 29 -25.39 43.81 1.22
C ILE A 29 -24.22 43.24 2.03
N SER A 30 -24.10 41.91 2.13
CA SER A 30 -22.98 41.27 2.84
C SER A 30 -21.64 41.55 2.17
N GLN A 31 -21.57 41.49 0.83
CA GLN A 31 -20.37 41.88 0.07
C GLN A 31 -20.02 43.35 0.27
N HIS A 32 -21.00 44.25 0.26
CA HIS A 32 -20.82 45.67 0.48
C HIS A 32 -20.35 45.97 1.91
N VAL A 33 -20.96 45.33 2.92
CA VAL A 33 -20.52 45.43 4.33
C VAL A 33 -19.09 44.93 4.50
N ASN A 34 -18.74 43.80 3.88
CA ASN A 34 -17.37 43.28 3.90
C ASN A 34 -16.39 44.21 3.18
N HIS A 35 -16.77 44.75 2.02
CA HIS A 35 -15.95 45.69 1.26
C HIS A 35 -15.72 47.00 2.03
N GLU A 36 -16.78 47.59 2.59
CA GLU A 36 -16.70 48.80 3.41
C GLU A 36 -15.92 48.52 4.70
N PHE A 37 -16.08 47.36 5.35
CA PHE A 37 -15.26 46.97 6.50
C PHE A 37 -13.76 46.85 6.14
N ILE A 38 -13.43 46.24 4.99
CA ILE A 38 -12.05 46.15 4.47
C ILE A 38 -11.48 47.54 4.14
N LYS A 39 -12.31 48.43 3.61
CA LYS A 39 -11.94 49.81 3.25
C LYS A 39 -11.77 50.70 4.48
N LEU A 40 -12.68 50.63 5.46
CA LEU A 40 -12.61 51.32 6.76
C LEU A 40 -11.47 50.81 7.63
N SER A 41 -11.18 49.51 7.59
CA SER A 41 -10.10 48.93 8.38
C SER A 41 -8.72 49.45 7.92
N GLY A 42 -8.58 49.90 6.66
CA GLY A 42 -7.42 50.61 6.09
C GLY A 42 -6.09 49.84 6.07
N ALA A 43 -5.92 48.92 6.99
CA ALA A 43 -4.68 48.25 7.37
C ALA A 43 -4.38 47.02 6.52
N ILE A 44 -5.36 46.51 5.75
CA ILE A 44 -5.15 45.34 4.89
C ILE A 44 -4.27 45.70 3.69
N TYR A 45 -4.45 46.92 3.13
CA TYR A 45 -3.63 47.43 2.03
C TYR A 45 -2.30 48.03 2.51
N ASP A 46 -2.25 48.54 3.75
CA ASP A 46 -1.04 49.08 4.38
C ASP A 46 -0.16 48.02 5.08
N LEU A 47 -0.50 46.73 4.96
CA LEU A 47 0.29 45.64 5.53
C LEU A 47 1.61 45.48 4.77
N LYS A 48 2.62 46.23 5.20
CA LYS A 48 3.98 46.12 4.67
C LYS A 48 4.54 44.73 4.99
N ILE A 49 4.81 43.94 3.95
CA ILE A 49 5.51 42.66 4.11
C ILE A 49 6.90 42.95 4.68
N THR A 50 7.06 42.70 5.98
CA THR A 50 8.33 42.95 6.66
C THR A 50 9.35 41.86 6.31
N LYS A 51 10.62 42.18 6.52
CA LYS A 51 11.71 41.21 6.36
C LYS A 51 11.50 39.98 7.25
N ASP A 52 10.99 40.19 8.45
CA ASP A 52 10.74 39.12 9.42
C ASP A 52 9.62 38.18 8.97
N MET A 53 8.53 38.73 8.41
CA MET A 53 7.46 37.91 7.81
C MET A 53 8.00 37.04 6.67
N ARG A 54 8.85 37.61 5.81
CA ARG A 54 9.50 36.87 4.72
C ARG A 54 10.43 35.79 5.26
N MET A 55 11.26 36.12 6.24
CA MET A 55 12.16 35.16 6.90
C MET A 55 11.41 34.03 7.59
N ALA A 56 10.31 34.34 8.29
CA ALA A 56 9.44 33.36 8.93
C ALA A 56 8.80 32.43 7.89
N ALA A 57 8.26 32.98 6.80
CA ALA A 57 7.69 32.19 5.70
C ALA A 57 8.72 31.30 5.01
N THR A 58 9.92 31.82 4.73
CA THR A 58 11.03 31.04 4.15
C THR A 58 11.50 29.94 5.11
N SER A 59 11.60 30.23 6.40
CA SER A 59 11.98 29.26 7.44
C SER A 59 10.93 28.15 7.56
N ALA A 60 9.64 28.50 7.60
CA ALA A 60 8.53 27.54 7.62
C ALA A 60 8.54 26.66 6.36
N ARG A 61 8.74 27.26 5.17
CA ARG A 61 8.89 26.51 3.92
C ARG A 61 10.07 25.54 3.98
N LYS A 62 11.23 25.99 4.46
CA LYS A 62 12.43 25.13 4.59
C LYS A 62 12.16 23.93 5.50
N LYS A 63 11.55 24.16 6.67
CA LYS A 63 11.17 23.08 7.61
C LYS A 63 10.19 22.09 6.98
N CYS A 64 9.18 22.60 6.27
CA CYS A 64 8.22 21.76 5.55
C CYS A 64 8.89 20.90 4.48
N MET A 65 9.75 21.48 3.64
CA MET A 65 10.47 20.73 2.62
C MET A 65 11.41 19.68 3.22
N GLN A 66 12.13 20.01 4.29
CA GLN A 66 12.98 19.04 5.01
C GLN A 66 12.17 17.88 5.56
N TYR A 67 11.01 18.14 6.15
CA TYR A 67 10.11 17.09 6.62
C TYR A 67 9.64 16.19 5.48
N LEU A 68 9.13 16.76 4.38
CA LEU A 68 8.67 16.01 3.20
C LEU A 68 9.78 15.16 2.58
N GLU A 69 11.00 15.68 2.51
CA GLU A 69 12.16 14.93 2.03
C GLU A 69 12.52 13.78 2.97
N SER A 70 12.45 14.01 4.29
CA SER A 70 12.66 12.95 5.29
C SER A 70 11.61 11.84 5.17
N GLU A 71 10.33 12.18 5.01
CA GLU A 71 9.25 11.19 4.82
C GLU A 71 9.43 10.39 3.53
N ARG A 72 9.77 11.08 2.42
CA ARG A 72 10.06 10.40 1.14
C ARG A 72 11.24 9.45 1.27
N SER A 73 12.25 9.81 2.06
CA SER A 73 13.43 8.95 2.27
C SER A 73 13.09 7.69 3.05
N LYS A 74 12.29 7.80 4.14
CA LYS A 74 11.80 6.65 4.92
C LYS A 74 10.97 5.71 4.05
N GLU A 75 10.08 6.26 3.24
CA GLU A 75 9.22 5.48 2.33
C GLU A 75 10.05 4.70 1.31
N LYS A 76 11.06 5.33 0.70
CA LYS A 76 11.99 4.64 -0.21
C LYS A 76 12.73 3.50 0.48
N THR A 77 13.18 3.70 1.72
CA THR A 77 13.85 2.64 2.49
C THR A 77 12.90 1.49 2.80
N LYS A 78 11.64 1.76 3.14
CA LYS A 78 10.62 0.71 3.34
C LYS A 78 10.38 -0.10 2.07
N GLN A 79 10.14 0.58 0.95
CA GLN A 79 9.91 -0.07 -0.35
C GLN A 79 11.11 -0.91 -0.80
N MET A 80 12.34 -0.43 -0.56
CA MET A 80 13.55 -1.19 -0.88
C MET A 80 13.66 -2.46 -0.04
N LYS A 81 13.44 -2.35 1.29
CA LYS A 81 13.42 -3.51 2.19
C LYS A 81 12.34 -4.53 1.82
N GLN A 82 11.15 -4.05 1.48
CA GLN A 82 10.04 -4.89 1.05
C GLN A 82 10.40 -5.66 -0.23
N LYS A 83 10.95 -4.95 -1.22
CA LYS A 83 11.39 -5.56 -2.48
C LYS A 83 12.49 -6.60 -2.29
N ASP A 84 13.47 -6.33 -1.43
CA ASP A 84 14.54 -7.27 -1.14
C ASP A 84 14.01 -8.56 -0.48
N LEU A 85 13.05 -8.42 0.45
CA LEU A 85 12.38 -9.57 1.08
C LEU A 85 11.51 -10.36 0.09
N ASP A 86 10.76 -9.69 -0.77
CA ASP A 86 9.96 -10.34 -1.81
C ASP A 86 10.84 -11.17 -2.74
N GLN A 87 12.00 -10.64 -3.14
CA GLN A 87 12.98 -11.36 -3.97
C GLN A 87 13.53 -12.60 -3.25
N GLU A 88 13.87 -12.50 -1.97
CA GLU A 88 14.34 -13.64 -1.18
C GLU A 88 13.25 -14.72 -1.04
N ILE A 89 11.99 -14.32 -0.77
CA ILE A 89 10.86 -15.25 -0.69
C ILE A 89 10.66 -15.98 -2.02
N ASP A 90 10.71 -15.28 -3.14
CA ASP A 90 10.57 -15.89 -4.46
C ASP A 90 11.72 -16.86 -4.76
N PHE A 91 12.96 -16.50 -4.39
CA PHE A 91 14.10 -17.40 -4.49
C PHE A 91 13.90 -18.69 -3.67
N LEU A 92 13.44 -18.57 -2.43
CA LEU A 92 13.16 -19.72 -1.56
C LEU A 92 12.04 -20.61 -2.14
N LYS A 93 10.97 -20.01 -2.67
CA LYS A 93 9.87 -20.74 -3.35
C LYS A 93 10.38 -21.52 -4.56
N GLN A 94 11.18 -20.88 -5.41
CA GLN A 94 11.76 -21.53 -6.58
C GLN A 94 12.64 -22.71 -6.16
N LYS A 95 13.54 -22.51 -5.18
CA LYS A 95 14.40 -23.58 -4.65
C LYS A 95 13.61 -24.76 -4.10
N LYS A 96 12.52 -24.50 -3.36
CA LYS A 96 11.61 -25.54 -2.88
C LYS A 96 10.98 -26.32 -4.04
N MET A 97 10.46 -25.60 -5.04
CA MET A 97 9.84 -26.21 -6.22
C MET A 97 10.80 -27.12 -7.00
N PHE A 98 12.06 -26.71 -7.16
CA PHE A 98 13.09 -27.56 -7.78
C PHE A 98 13.32 -28.85 -7.00
N LEU A 99 13.47 -28.76 -5.67
CA LEU A 99 13.65 -29.95 -4.82
C LEU A 99 12.43 -30.89 -4.87
N GLN A 100 11.21 -30.35 -4.93
CA GLN A 100 10.00 -31.17 -5.05
C GLN A 100 9.95 -31.96 -6.36
N LYS A 101 10.31 -31.33 -7.49
CA LYS A 101 10.39 -32.00 -8.78
C LYS A 101 11.46 -33.10 -8.79
N ASP A 102 12.62 -32.78 -8.22
CA ASP A 102 13.75 -33.69 -8.10
C ASP A 102 13.42 -34.91 -7.20
N ILE A 103 12.71 -34.70 -6.08
CA ILE A 103 12.15 -35.79 -5.26
C ILE A 103 11.18 -36.64 -6.07
N HIS A 104 10.25 -36.04 -6.80
CA HIS A 104 9.27 -36.78 -7.60
C HIS A 104 9.96 -37.71 -8.60
N GLN A 105 10.91 -37.18 -9.37
CA GLN A 105 11.69 -37.97 -10.32
C GLN A 105 12.49 -39.08 -9.63
N THR A 106 13.23 -38.74 -8.57
CA THR A 106 14.02 -39.73 -7.81
C THR A 106 13.13 -40.84 -7.24
N ASN A 107 11.90 -40.51 -6.83
CA ASN A 107 10.95 -41.46 -6.28
C ASN A 107 10.38 -42.41 -7.34
N GLU A 108 10.11 -41.90 -8.55
CA GLU A 108 9.75 -42.74 -9.69
C GLU A 108 10.88 -43.71 -10.06
N GLU A 109 12.12 -43.23 -10.11
CA GLU A 109 13.31 -44.06 -10.33
C GLU A 109 13.46 -45.15 -9.24
N ALA A 110 13.32 -44.79 -7.97
CA ALA A 110 13.36 -45.73 -6.85
C ALA A 110 12.25 -46.79 -6.94
N ASN A 111 11.04 -46.40 -7.35
CA ASN A 111 9.92 -47.33 -7.54
C ASN A 111 10.16 -48.27 -8.74
N ASN A 112 10.71 -47.76 -9.85
CA ASN A 112 11.06 -48.57 -11.01
C ASN A 112 12.11 -49.63 -10.66
N LEU A 113 13.18 -49.23 -9.94
CA LEU A 113 14.20 -50.15 -9.44
C LEU A 113 13.63 -51.21 -8.50
N ALA A 114 12.72 -50.84 -7.60
CA ALA A 114 12.06 -51.79 -6.70
C ALA A 114 11.20 -52.81 -7.46
N ASN A 115 10.40 -52.34 -8.43
CA ASN A 115 9.56 -53.18 -9.27
C ASN A 115 10.40 -54.14 -10.13
N GLU A 116 11.54 -53.68 -10.64
CA GLU A 116 12.45 -54.51 -11.42
C GLU A 116 13.15 -55.55 -10.52
N ALA A 117 13.61 -55.14 -9.34
CA ALA A 117 14.19 -56.02 -8.34
C ALA A 117 13.24 -57.16 -7.96
N GLU A 118 11.94 -56.89 -7.82
CA GLU A 118 10.94 -57.92 -7.51
C GLU A 118 10.77 -58.92 -8.66
N LYS A 119 10.76 -58.44 -9.91
CA LYS A 119 10.64 -59.28 -11.11
C LYS A 119 11.89 -60.13 -11.36
N SER A 120 13.06 -59.53 -11.25
CA SER A 120 14.35 -60.18 -11.53
C SER A 120 14.91 -60.93 -10.33
N LYS A 121 14.40 -60.67 -9.12
CA LYS A 121 14.94 -61.11 -7.83
C LYS A 121 16.39 -60.67 -7.61
N ASP A 122 16.79 -59.54 -8.20
CA ASP A 122 18.11 -58.96 -8.02
C ASP A 122 18.17 -58.05 -6.78
N ILE A 123 18.92 -58.50 -5.78
CA ILE A 123 19.10 -57.77 -4.51
C ILE A 123 19.87 -56.46 -4.70
N ASN A 124 20.72 -56.33 -5.73
CA ASN A 124 21.48 -55.12 -5.96
C ASN A 124 20.57 -53.95 -6.37
N LEU A 125 19.55 -54.21 -7.19
CA LEU A 125 18.54 -53.23 -7.57
C LEU A 125 17.72 -52.76 -6.36
N PHE A 126 17.44 -53.68 -5.42
CA PHE A 126 16.77 -53.34 -4.17
C PHE A 126 17.64 -52.40 -3.30
N ILE A 127 18.94 -52.67 -3.19
CA ILE A 127 19.88 -51.80 -2.46
C ILE A 127 19.92 -50.40 -3.10
N GLN A 128 20.02 -50.30 -4.43
CA GLN A 128 20.00 -49.02 -5.15
C GLN A 128 18.70 -48.24 -4.91
N SER A 129 17.53 -48.90 -5.00
CA SER A 129 16.24 -48.29 -4.68
C SER A 129 16.22 -47.72 -3.25
N HIS A 130 16.75 -48.47 -2.28
CA HIS A 130 16.82 -48.04 -0.89
C HIS A 130 17.75 -46.82 -0.71
N GLU A 131 18.90 -46.78 -1.38
CA GLU A 131 19.80 -45.61 -1.38
C GLU A 131 19.11 -44.35 -1.90
N LEU A 132 18.36 -44.46 -3.01
CA LEU A 132 17.57 -43.35 -3.54
C LEU A 132 16.50 -42.87 -2.54
N ARG A 133 15.84 -43.80 -1.83
CA ARG A 133 14.86 -43.44 -0.78
C ARG A 133 15.51 -42.68 0.38
N LYS A 134 16.73 -43.03 0.77
CA LYS A 134 17.49 -42.26 1.76
C LYS A 134 17.74 -40.82 1.28
N ILE A 135 18.18 -40.66 0.03
CA ILE A 135 18.38 -39.33 -0.58
C ILE A 135 17.08 -38.52 -0.59
N ILE A 136 15.94 -39.15 -0.90
CA ILE A 136 14.61 -38.50 -0.84
C ILE A 136 14.33 -37.96 0.56
N THR A 137 14.50 -38.76 1.61
CA THR A 137 14.26 -38.31 2.99
C THR A 137 15.14 -37.12 3.38
N GLU A 138 16.40 -37.09 2.94
CA GLU A 138 17.30 -35.95 3.16
C GLU A 138 16.82 -34.68 2.43
N LYS A 139 16.28 -34.82 1.21
CA LYS A 139 15.70 -33.70 0.45
C LYS A 139 14.39 -33.21 1.10
N GLU A 140 13.56 -34.09 1.65
CA GLU A 140 12.34 -33.73 2.39
C GLU A 140 12.65 -32.89 3.64
N ILE A 141 13.67 -33.27 4.41
CA ILE A 141 14.13 -32.48 5.57
C ILE A 141 14.58 -31.08 5.14
N LYS A 142 15.29 -30.97 3.99
CA LYS A 142 15.67 -29.67 3.43
C LYS A 142 14.45 -28.83 3.03
N ILE A 143 13.41 -29.44 2.47
CA ILE A 143 12.15 -28.75 2.17
C ILE A 143 11.48 -28.22 3.44
N ASN A 144 11.38 -29.04 4.49
CA ASN A 144 10.82 -28.60 5.77
C ASN A 144 11.60 -27.42 6.37
N THR A 145 12.92 -27.44 6.24
CA THR A 145 13.78 -26.33 6.67
C THR A 145 13.51 -25.06 5.85
N LEU A 146 13.29 -25.19 4.54
CA LEU A 146 12.91 -24.07 3.68
C LEU A 146 11.54 -23.51 4.05
N ASP A 147 10.57 -24.36 4.41
CA ASP A 147 9.24 -23.93 4.84
C ASP A 147 9.26 -23.11 6.11
N VAL A 148 10.09 -23.48 7.09
CA VAL A 148 10.31 -22.66 8.29
C VAL A 148 10.86 -21.29 7.91
N LYS A 149 11.91 -21.23 7.07
CA LYS A 149 12.51 -19.96 6.62
C LYS A 149 11.52 -19.09 5.83
N LEU A 150 10.69 -19.70 5.00
CA LEU A 150 9.70 -18.98 4.20
C LEU A 150 8.61 -18.37 5.10
N ASN A 151 8.19 -19.09 6.14
CA ASN A 151 7.27 -18.58 7.15
C ASN A 151 7.88 -17.42 7.96
N GLU A 152 9.14 -17.54 8.39
CA GLU A 152 9.87 -16.45 9.07
C GLU A 152 9.94 -15.20 8.19
N LYS A 153 10.35 -15.34 6.93
CA LYS A 153 10.44 -14.21 5.99
C LYS A 153 9.07 -13.60 5.66
N SER A 154 8.04 -14.43 5.56
CA SER A 154 6.66 -13.96 5.35
C SER A 154 6.11 -13.20 6.57
N LEU A 155 6.60 -13.51 7.77
CA LEU A 155 6.28 -12.75 8.99
C LEU A 155 7.03 -11.42 8.99
N GLU A 156 8.33 -11.41 8.70
CA GLU A 156 9.14 -10.19 8.58
C GLU A 156 8.52 -9.19 7.58
N LEU A 157 7.96 -9.69 6.48
CA LEU A 157 7.29 -8.87 5.47
C LEU A 157 5.99 -8.20 5.99
N LYS A 158 5.25 -8.86 6.88
CA LYS A 158 4.02 -8.29 7.49
C LYS A 158 4.33 -7.15 8.46
N ASP A 159 5.55 -7.09 8.97
CA ASP A 159 5.98 -6.14 10.00
C ASP A 159 6.57 -4.84 9.43
N ILE A 160 6.63 -4.67 8.09
CA ILE A 160 7.21 -3.50 7.38
C ILE A 160 6.15 -2.45 7.02
#